data_AF-A0A7H0H725-F1
#
_entry.id   AF-A0A7H0H725-F1
#
_cell.length_a   1.000
_cell.length_b   1.000
_cell.length_c   1.000
_cell.angle_alpha   90.00
_cell.angle_beta   90.00
_cell.angle_gamma   90.00
#
_symmetry.space_group_name_H-M   'P 1'
#
loop_
_entity.id
_entity.type
_entity.pdbx_description
1 polymer ?
#
loop_
_entity_poly.entity_id
_entity_poly.type
_entity_poly.pdbx_seq_one_letter_code
_entity_poly.pdbx_strand_id
1 'polypeptide(L)'
;MKKRVGLWAFVAVGVVVAAVAVATWINPTTVCRGEAMAPGDTCTYSTLTGEDAERTQTYEERIATARQQAPFGVAAGLGIAGFGGYLIAQESRLRRE
;
A
#
# COMPACT_ATOMS: atom_id res chain seq x y z
N MET A 1 31.06 1.49 2.13
CA MET A 1 30.06 2.56 1.89
C MET A 1 28.87 2.11 1.06
N LYS A 2 29.06 1.47 -0.11
CA LYS A 2 27.94 1.02 -0.99
C LYS A 2 26.85 0.20 -0.27
N LYS A 3 27.24 -0.71 0.64
CA LYS A 3 26.30 -1.51 1.45
C LYS A 3 25.39 -0.66 2.35
N ARG A 4 25.93 0.36 3.04
CA ARG A 4 25.14 1.29 3.86
C ARG A 4 24.21 2.15 3.02
N VAL A 5 24.64 2.60 1.84
CA VAL A 5 23.77 3.35 0.91
C VAL A 5 22.59 2.48 0.46
N GLY A 6 22.83 1.20 0.15
CA GLY A 6 21.78 0.25 -0.19
C GLY A 6 20.78 0.02 0.95
N LEU A 7 21.26 -0.15 2.19
CA LEU A 7 20.39 -0.32 3.37
C LEU A 7 19.54 0.92 3.65
N TRP A 8 20.13 2.12 3.56
CA TRP A 8 19.38 3.37 3.72
C TRP A 8 18.35 3.56 2.61
N ALA A 9 18.67 3.21 1.36
CA ALA A 9 17.72 3.22 0.26
C ALA A 9 16.55 2.25 0.52
N PHE A 10 16.83 1.05 1.02
CA PHE A 10 15.81 0.07 1.39
C PHE A 10 14.88 0.57 2.49
N VAL A 11 15.43 1.18 3.55
CA VAL A 11 14.64 1.81 4.62
C VAL A 11 13.77 2.94 4.05
N ALA A 12 14.35 3.81 3.22
CA ALA A 12 13.61 4.90 2.59
C ALA A 12 12.43 4.38 1.75
N VAL A 13 12.62 3.31 0.98
CA VAL A 13 11.52 2.66 0.24
C VAL A 13 10.43 2.16 1.18
N GLY A 14 10.79 1.49 2.29
CA GLY A 14 9.81 1.04 3.29
C GLY A 14 8.99 2.19 3.87
N VAL A 15 9.65 3.31 4.20
CA VAL A 15 8.99 4.53 4.68
C VAL A 15 8.05 5.12 3.64
N VAL A 16 8.48 5.19 2.37
CA VAL A 16 7.65 5.69 1.27
C VAL A 16 6.41 4.81 1.09
N VAL A 17 6.56 3.49 1.11
CA VAL A 17 5.43 2.55 1.01
C VAL A 17 4.45 2.75 2.16
N ALA A 18 4.95 2.87 3.41
CA ALA A 18 4.10 3.13 4.56
C ALA A 18 3.36 4.47 4.44
N ALA A 19 4.05 5.53 4.01
CA ALA A 19 3.46 6.87 3.83
C ALA A 19 2.37 6.87 2.74
N VAL A 20 2.61 6.19 1.61
CA VAL A 20 1.61 6.05 0.54
C VAL A 20 0.40 5.25 1.05
N ALA A 21 0.62 4.14 1.76
CA ALA A 21 -0.47 3.35 2.33
C ALA A 21 -1.33 4.18 3.30
N VAL A 22 -0.71 4.97 4.17
CA VAL A 22 -1.41 5.91 5.06
C VAL A 22 -2.19 6.96 4.26
N ALA A 23 -1.59 7.56 3.22
CA ALA A 23 -2.27 8.54 2.39
C ALA A 23 -3.51 7.94 1.70
N THR A 24 -3.41 6.73 1.16
CA THR A 24 -4.55 6.00 0.56
C THR A 24 -5.59 5.58 1.58
N TRP A 25 -5.20 5.41 2.84
CA TRP A 25 -6.13 5.08 3.91
C TRP A 25 -7.01 6.28 4.29
N ILE A 26 -6.40 7.46 4.37
CA ILE A 26 -7.06 8.73 4.72
C ILE A 26 -7.93 9.23 3.55
N ASN A 27 -7.38 9.20 2.34
CA ASN A 27 -8.05 9.64 1.12
C ASN A 27 -8.14 8.50 0.09
N PRO A 28 -9.04 7.53 0.30
CA PRO A 28 -9.24 6.44 -0.63
C PRO A 28 -9.84 6.96 -1.93
N THR A 29 -9.14 6.71 -3.05
CA THR A 29 -9.64 6.99 -4.39
C THR A 29 -10.06 5.68 -5.04
N THR A 30 -11.23 5.67 -5.68
CA THR A 30 -11.76 4.50 -6.38
C THR A 30 -12.03 4.87 -7.83
N VAL A 31 -11.63 4.00 -8.75
CA VAL A 31 -11.80 4.20 -10.19
C VAL A 31 -12.60 3.05 -10.80
N CYS A 32 -13.50 3.38 -11.71
CA CYS A 32 -14.24 2.43 -12.54
C CYS A 32 -13.89 2.70 -14.00
N ARG A 33 -13.21 1.74 -14.65
CA ARG A 33 -12.81 1.85 -16.08
C ARG A 33 -12.05 3.15 -16.43
N GLY A 34 -11.27 3.67 -15.48
CA GLY A 34 -10.49 4.91 -15.65
C GLY A 34 -11.20 6.18 -15.17
N GLU A 35 -12.48 6.10 -14.82
CA GLU A 35 -13.24 7.24 -14.29
C GLU A 35 -13.26 7.22 -12.76
N ALA A 36 -13.07 8.37 -12.12
CA ALA A 36 -13.16 8.49 -10.67
C ALA A 36 -14.61 8.29 -10.23
N MET A 37 -14.86 7.40 -9.27
CA MET A 37 -16.18 7.20 -8.69
C MET A 37 -16.42 8.20 -7.55
N ALA A 38 -17.60 8.81 -7.53
CA ALA A 38 -18.11 9.62 -6.44
C ALA A 38 -19.07 8.80 -5.52
N PRO A 39 -19.37 9.29 -4.31
CA PRO A 39 -20.39 8.67 -3.44
C PRO A 39 -21.73 8.51 -4.15
N GLY A 40 -22.33 7.33 -4.05
CA GLY A 40 -23.55 6.96 -4.78
C GLY A 40 -23.34 6.41 -6.20
N ASP A 41 -22.13 6.48 -6.75
CA ASP A 41 -21.84 5.86 -8.05
C ASP A 41 -21.80 4.33 -7.94
N THR A 42 -22.22 3.66 -9.01
CA THR A 42 -22.15 2.20 -9.14
C THR A 42 -21.25 1.83 -10.32
N CYS A 43 -20.47 0.77 -10.14
CA CYS A 43 -19.60 0.22 -11.17
C CYS A 43 -19.95 -1.24 -11.42
N THR A 44 -20.28 -1.56 -12.66
CA THR A 44 -20.54 -2.93 -13.08
C THR A 44 -19.21 -3.72 -13.16
N TYR A 45 -19.16 -4.91 -12.55
CA TYR A 45 -17.99 -5.78 -12.67
C TYR A 45 -17.72 -6.12 -14.14
N SER A 46 -16.49 -5.91 -14.60
CA SER A 46 -16.06 -6.45 -15.90
C SER A 46 -15.61 -7.89 -15.70
N THR A 47 -16.31 -8.84 -16.30
CA THR A 47 -15.87 -10.24 -16.38
C THR A 47 -15.20 -10.49 -17.73
N LEU A 48 -14.18 -11.34 -17.74
CA LEU A 48 -13.49 -11.72 -18.98
C LEU A 48 -14.43 -12.45 -19.97
N THR A 49 -15.44 -13.16 -19.45
CA THR A 49 -16.37 -14.00 -20.22
C THR A 49 -17.78 -13.41 -20.34
N GLY A 50 -18.08 -12.28 -19.70
CA GLY A 50 -19.42 -11.67 -19.71
C GLY A 50 -20.44 -12.29 -18.74
N GLU A 51 -20.13 -13.43 -18.11
CA GLU A 51 -21.13 -14.25 -17.40
C GLU A 51 -21.58 -13.68 -16.04
N ASP A 52 -20.70 -13.00 -15.28
CA ASP A 52 -21.08 -12.32 -14.02
C ASP A 52 -21.06 -10.78 -14.11
N ALA A 53 -21.23 -10.24 -15.32
CA ALA A 53 -21.25 -8.79 -15.52
C ALA A 53 -22.47 -8.11 -14.88
N GLU A 54 -23.38 -8.84 -14.24
CA GLU A 54 -24.54 -8.26 -13.56
C GLU A 54 -24.22 -7.76 -12.15
N ARG A 55 -23.07 -8.16 -11.55
CA ARG A 55 -22.69 -7.65 -10.24
C ARG A 55 -22.26 -6.18 -10.31
N THR A 56 -23.14 -5.29 -9.88
CA THR A 56 -22.82 -3.90 -9.60
C THR A 56 -22.19 -3.78 -8.22
N GLN A 57 -21.00 -3.18 -8.15
CA GLN A 57 -20.35 -2.82 -6.90
C GLN A 57 -20.51 -1.31 -6.68
N THR A 58 -20.97 -0.91 -5.50
CA THR A 58 -21.13 0.51 -5.17
C THR A 58 -19.80 1.17 -4.81
N TYR A 59 -19.76 2.50 -4.87
CA TYR A 59 -18.64 3.28 -4.33
C TYR A 59 -18.35 2.90 -2.87
N GLU A 60 -19.38 2.79 -2.04
CA GLU A 60 -19.28 2.53 -0.60
C GLU A 60 -18.65 1.15 -0.32
N GLU A 61 -19.03 0.12 -1.10
CA GLU A 61 -18.42 -1.20 -0.99
C GLU A 61 -16.94 -1.17 -1.36
N ARG A 62 -16.57 -0.48 -2.44
CA ARG A 62 -15.15 -0.34 -2.86
C ARG A 62 -14.32 0.38 -1.82
N ILE A 63 -14.84 1.48 -1.27
CA ILE A 63 -14.15 2.24 -0.23
C ILE A 63 -14.03 1.44 1.06
N ALA A 64 -15.06 0.68 1.43
CA ALA A 64 -15.02 -0.20 2.60
C ALA A 64 -13.93 -1.27 2.46
N THR A 65 -13.85 -1.94 1.30
CA THR A 65 -12.79 -2.91 1.01
C THR A 65 -11.40 -2.26 1.00
N ALA A 66 -11.25 -1.10 0.36
CA ALA A 66 -9.97 -0.39 0.33
C ALA A 66 -9.48 -0.01 1.74
N ARG A 67 -10.39 0.45 2.61
CA ARG A 67 -10.09 0.77 4.01
C ARG A 67 -9.70 -0.45 4.84
N GLN A 68 -10.25 -1.62 4.55
CA GLN A 68 -9.86 -2.88 5.22
C GLN A 68 -8.47 -3.36 4.80
N GLN A 69 -8.07 -3.11 3.55
CA GLN A 69 -6.76 -3.52 3.03
C GLN A 69 -5.62 -2.57 3.41
N ALA A 70 -5.91 -1.28 3.51
CA ALA A 70 -4.94 -0.23 3.85
C ALA A 70 -4.01 -0.53 5.05
N PRO A 71 -4.48 -1.04 6.21
CA PRO A 71 -3.60 -1.30 7.35
C PRO A 71 -2.51 -2.33 7.07
N PHE A 72 -2.75 -3.30 6.17
CA PHE A 72 -1.74 -4.28 5.78
C PHE A 72 -0.61 -3.63 4.98
N GLY A 73 -0.92 -2.65 4.12
CA GLY A 73 0.10 -1.88 3.40
C GLY A 73 0.98 -1.06 4.34
N VAL A 74 0.38 -0.44 5.37
CA VAL A 74 1.12 0.28 6.42
C VAL A 74 2.04 -0.67 7.19
N ALA A 75 1.52 -1.81 7.62
CA ALA A 75 2.29 -2.82 8.34
C ALA A 75 3.47 -3.35 7.52
N ALA A 76 3.27 -3.61 6.22
CA ALA A 76 4.33 -4.04 5.32
C ALA A 76 5.44 -2.99 5.19
N GLY A 77 5.08 -1.71 4.95
CA GLY A 77 6.06 -0.63 4.85
C GLY A 77 6.86 -0.43 6.13
N LEU A 78 6.20 -0.47 7.29
CA LEU A 78 6.85 -0.43 8.60
C LEU A 78 7.76 -1.64 8.84
N GLY A 79 7.34 -2.83 8.43
CA GLY A 79 8.16 -4.05 8.53
C GLY A 79 9.46 -3.95 7.71
N ILE A 80 9.37 -3.46 6.47
CA ILE A 80 10.53 -3.21 5.60
C ILE A 80 11.48 -2.19 6.25
N ALA A 81 10.95 -1.04 6.68
CA ALA A 81 11.75 0.01 7.29
C ALA A 81 12.39 -0.43 8.61
N GLY A 82 11.64 -1.14 9.45
CA GLY A 82 12.10 -1.68 10.74
C GLY A 82 13.20 -2.72 10.55
N PHE A 83 13.04 -3.65 9.60
CA PHE A 83 14.06 -4.65 9.31
C PHE A 83 15.34 -4.03 8.75
N GLY A 84 15.23 -3.09 7.81
CA GLY A 84 16.38 -2.35 7.30
C GLY A 84 17.10 -1.56 8.40
N GLY A 85 16.36 -0.90 9.28
CA GLY A 85 16.91 -0.20 10.44
C GLY A 85 17.63 -1.13 11.43
N TYR A 86 17.06 -2.31 11.68
CA TYR A 86 17.68 -3.35 12.51
C TYR A 86 19.03 -3.81 11.95
N LEU A 87 19.13 -4.08 10.65
CA LEU A 87 20.38 -4.46 10.01
C LEU A 87 21.45 -3.36 10.10
N ILE A 88 21.05 -2.08 9.91
CA ILE A 88 21.96 -0.94 10.07
C ILE A 88 22.47 -0.84 11.51
N ALA A 89 21.59 -1.04 12.49
CA ALA A 89 21.95 -1.02 13.90
C ALA A 89 22.92 -2.16 14.25
N GLN A 90 22.68 -3.37 13.75
CA GLN A 90 23.55 -4.53 13.98
C GLN A 90 24.94 -4.33 13.37
N GLU A 91 25.02 -3.83 12.13
CA GLU A 91 26.31 -3.49 11.49
C GLU A 91 27.09 -2.46 12.33
N SER A 92 26.38 -1.47 12.90
CA SER A 92 27.03 -0.45 13.72
C SER A 92 27.52 -0.96 15.09
N ARG A 93 26.83 -1.94 15.68
CA ARG A 93 27.28 -2.60 16.93
C ARG A 93 28.52 -3.45 16.69
N LEU A 94 28.50 -4.31 15.67
CA LEU A 94 29.63 -5.19 15.32
C LEU A 94 30.90 -4.43 14.96
N ARG A 95 30.80 -3.14 14.61
CA ARG A 95 31.95 -2.29 14.26
C ARG A 95 32.50 -1.49 15.44
N ARG A 96 31.80 -1.48 16.58
CA ARG A 96 32.23 -0.82 17.83
C ARG A 96 33.01 -1.75 18.76
N GLU A 97 32.83 -3.06 18.59
CA GLU A 97 33.62 -4.12 19.20
C GLU A 97 34.88 -4.40 18.37
#